data_AF-A0A1Q9NXR4-F1
#
_entry.id   AF-A0A1Q9NXR4-F1
#
_cell.length_a   1.000
_cell.length_b   1.000
_cell.length_c   1.000
_cell.angle_alpha   90.00
_cell.angle_beta   90.00
_cell.angle_gamma   90.00
#
_symmetry.space_group_name_H-M   'P 1'
#
loop_
_entity.id
_entity.type
_entity.pdbx_description
1 polymer ?
#
loop_
_entity_poly.entity_id
_entity_poly.type
_entity_poly.pdbx_seq_one_letter_code
_entity_poly.pdbx_strand_id
1 'polypeptide(L)' 'MEDETSEIEEIMNRETRAWDTKGTNQLCSVFHPDMFWPWSPTANDHDPINWVLKWGKFNKLRWLAN' A
#
# COMPACT_ATOMS: atom_id res chain seq x y z
N MET A 1 22.45 8.42 -8.85
CA MET A 1 21.17 9.00 -9.29
C MET A 1 20.37 8.06 -10.20
N GLU A 2 20.98 7.04 -10.83
CA GLU A 2 20.22 5.99 -11.57
C GLU A 2 19.68 4.87 -10.64
N ASP A 3 20.26 4.71 -9.46
CA ASP A 3 19.99 3.62 -8.51
C ASP A 3 18.64 3.78 -7.77
N GLU A 4 18.45 4.90 -7.07
CA GLU A 4 17.26 5.14 -6.22
C GLU A 4 15.94 5.10 -7.00
N THR A 5 15.90 5.69 -8.21
CA THR A 5 14.69 5.65 -9.06
C THR A 5 14.39 4.21 -9.49
N SER A 6 15.42 3.43 -9.84
CA SER A 6 15.27 2.04 -10.23
C SER A 6 14.76 1.17 -9.06
N GLU A 7 15.23 1.43 -7.85
CA GLU A 7 14.74 0.76 -6.63
C GLU A 7 13.26 1.09 -6.35
N ILE A 8 12.86 2.36 -6.50
CA ILE A 8 11.45 2.78 -6.35
C ILE A 8 10.57 2.09 -7.39
N GLU A 9 11.01 2.07 -8.65
CA GLU A 9 10.31 1.37 -9.74
C GLU A 9 10.20 -0.13 -9.48
N GLU A 10 11.22 -0.78 -8.93
CA GLU A 10 11.15 -2.20 -8.54
C GLU A 10 10.06 -2.43 -7.50
N ILE A 11 10.00 -1.61 -6.45
CA ILE A 11 9.01 -1.73 -5.37
C ILE A 11 7.60 -1.51 -5.93
N MET A 12 7.41 -0.47 -6.75
CA MET A 12 6.13 -0.20 -7.43
C MET A 12 5.68 -1.39 -8.27
N ASN A 13 6.58 -1.93 -9.10
CA ASN A 13 6.28 -3.09 -9.95
C ASN A 13 5.99 -4.36 -9.12
N ARG A 14 6.68 -4.56 -7.99
CA ARG A 14 6.41 -5.68 -7.09
C ARG A 14 5.04 -5.54 -6.43
N GLU A 15 4.66 -4.34 -6.02
CA GLU A 15 3.33 -4.06 -5.49
C GLU A 15 2.24 -4.33 -6.55
N THR A 16 2.38 -3.81 -7.77
CA THR A 16 1.44 -4.04 -8.86
C THR A 16 1.25 -5.53 -9.15
N ARG A 17 2.34 -6.29 -9.29
CA ARG A 17 2.26 -7.74 -9.50
C ARG A 17 1.58 -8.46 -8.34
N ALA A 18 1.83 -8.04 -7.10
CA ALA A 18 1.20 -8.64 -5.93
C ALA A 18 -0.31 -8.40 -5.90
N TRP A 19 -0.78 -7.21 -6.31
CA TRP A 19 -2.19 -6.92 -6.48
C TRP A 19 -2.83 -7.76 -7.60
N ASP A 20 -2.20 -7.82 -8.78
CA ASP A 20 -2.72 -8.55 -9.94
C ASP A 20 -2.85 -10.06 -9.67
N THR A 21 -1.86 -10.64 -8.99
CA THR A 21 -1.82 -12.07 -8.67
C THR A 21 -2.49 -12.44 -7.35
N LYS A 22 -3.00 -11.45 -6.60
CA LYS A 22 -3.50 -11.61 -5.22
C LYS A 22 -2.46 -12.27 -4.30
N GLY A 23 -1.18 -11.95 -4.51
CA GLY A 23 -0.04 -12.50 -3.78
C GLY A 23 0.15 -11.83 -2.42
N THR A 24 -0.61 -12.23 -1.41
CA THR A 24 -0.61 -11.62 -0.07
C THR A 24 0.77 -11.52 0.58
N ASN A 25 1.62 -12.53 0.41
CA ASN A 25 3.00 -12.51 0.94
C ASN A 25 3.87 -11.43 0.30
N GLN A 26 3.79 -11.29 -1.03
CA GLN A 26 4.54 -10.27 -1.77
C GLN A 26 4.03 -8.88 -1.41
N LEU A 27 2.71 -8.72 -1.28
CA LEU A 27 2.11 -7.46 -0.89
C LEU A 27 2.51 -7.03 0.53
N CYS A 28 2.52 -7.98 1.48
CA CYS A 28 2.97 -7.70 2.85
C CYS A 28 4.48 -7.41 2.96
N SER A 29 5.27 -7.64 1.90
CA SER A 29 6.70 -7.33 1.89
C SER A 29 7.02 -5.87 1.53
N VAL A 30 6.08 -5.17 0.90
CA VAL A 30 6.26 -3.77 0.47
C VAL A 30 5.71 -2.76 1.47
N PHE A 31 4.80 -3.17 2.37
CA PHE A 31 4.17 -2.26 3.31
C PHE A 31 4.97 -2.06 4.60
N HIS A 32 5.09 -0.79 5.01
CA HIS A 32 5.66 -0.42 6.30
C HIS A 32 4.71 -0.84 7.46
N PRO A 33 5.22 -1.31 8.61
CA PRO A 33 4.38 -1.68 9.77
C PRO A 33 3.45 -0.58 10.28
N ASP A 34 3.83 0.68 10.09
CA ASP A 34 3.06 1.87 10.48
C ASP A 34 2.26 2.50 9.33
N MET A 35 2.10 1.79 8.21
CA MET A 35 1.24 2.25 7.12
C MET A 35 -0.23 2.27 7.54
N PHE A 36 -0.92 3.33 7.15
CA PHE A 36 -2.37 3.44 7.21
C PHE A 36 -2.93 3.56 5.80
N TRP A 37 -4.17 3.13 5.61
CA TRP A 37 -4.88 3.22 4.33
C TRP A 37 -5.95 4.31 4.39
N PRO A 38 -5.58 5.59 4.16
CA PRO A 38 -6.55 6.64 4.03
C PRO A 38 -7.20 6.62 2.65
N TRP A 39 -8.49 6.90 2.62
CA TRP A 39 -9.26 7.05 1.40
C TRP A 39 -9.94 8.40 1.43
N SER A 40 -9.68 9.23 0.42
CA SER A 40 -10.45 10.44 0.19
C SER A 40 -11.90 10.08 -0.19
N PRO A 41 -12.90 10.90 0.20
CA PRO A 41 -14.29 10.66 -0.22
C PRO A 41 -14.46 10.70 -1.74
N THR A 42 -13.77 11.62 -2.42
CA THR A 42 -13.70 11.73 -3.88
C THR A 42 -12.27 11.98 -4.36
N ALA A 43 -12.04 11.87 -5.67
CA ALA A 43 -10.72 12.08 -6.28
C ALA A 43 -10.18 13.52 -6.13
N ASN A 44 -11.06 14.49 -5.84
CA ASN A 44 -10.69 15.91 -5.69
C ASN A 44 -10.57 16.35 -4.23
N ASP A 45 -10.87 15.47 -3.27
CA ASP A 45 -10.78 15.79 -1.84
C ASP A 45 -9.35 15.63 -1.34
N HIS A 46 -8.60 16.72 -1.35
CA HIS A 46 -7.21 16.76 -0.87
C HIS A 46 -7.08 17.10 0.63
N ASP A 47 -8.16 17.52 1.30
CA ASP A 47 -8.14 17.78 2.73
C ASP A 47 -8.22 16.47 3.53
N PRO A 48 -7.13 16.07 4.22
CA PRO A 48 -7.07 14.81 4.94
C PRO A 48 -8.02 14.74 6.14
N ILE A 49 -8.58 15.86 6.63
CA ILE A 49 -9.55 15.83 7.73
C ILE A 49 -10.82 15.06 7.38
N ASN A 50 -11.15 15.00 6.09
CA ASN A 50 -12.32 14.30 5.56
C ASN A 50 -12.00 12.87 5.11
N TRP A 51 -10.74 12.44 5.21
CA TRP A 51 -10.32 11.12 4.76
C TRP A 51 -10.75 10.04 5.75
N VAL A 52 -11.14 8.88 5.22
CA VAL A 52 -11.59 7.74 6.01
C VAL A 52 -10.55 6.62 5.99
N LEU A 53 -10.16 6.15 7.18
CA LEU A 53 -9.22 5.04 7.36
C LEU A 53 -9.94 3.69 7.26
N LYS A 54 -10.51 3.35 6.09
CA LYS A 54 -11.37 2.16 5.92
C LYS A 54 -10.74 0.85 6.39
N TRP A 55 -9.45 0.66 6.14
CA TRP A 55 -8.72 -0.56 6.54
C TRP A 55 -7.86 -0.37 7.79
N GLY A 56 -7.81 0.86 8.33
CA GLY A 56 -7.03 1.22 9.51
C GLY A 56 -5.52 1.07 9.32
N LYS A 57 -4.83 0.78 10.43
CA LYS A 57 -3.41 0.45 10.44
C LYS A 57 -3.18 -0.90 9.74
N PHE A 58 -2.12 -0.99 8.95
CA PHE A 58 -1.66 -2.26 8.39
C PHE A 58 -1.40 -3.28 9.51
N ASN A 59 -1.84 -4.52 9.27
CA ASN A 59 -1.64 -5.64 10.19
C ASN A 59 -1.26 -6.88 9.37
N LYS A 60 0.04 -7.18 9.32
CA LYS A 60 0.58 -8.30 8.53
C LYS A 60 -0.12 -9.63 8.80
N LEU A 61 -0.42 -9.95 10.06
CA LEU A 61 -1.07 -11.21 10.43
C LEU A 61 -2.50 -11.28 9.88
N ARG A 62 -3.27 -10.18 9.98
CA ARG A 62 -4.64 -10.10 9.45
C ARG A 62 -4.66 -10.30 7.94
N TRP A 63 -3.67 -9.77 7.23
CA TRP A 63 -3.60 -9.89 5.78
C TRP A 63 -3.26 -11.32 5.36
N LEU A 64 -2.25 -11.94 5.98
CA LEU A 64 -1.83 -13.32 5.70
C LEU A 64 -2.86 -14.40 6.07
N ALA A 65 -3.90 -14.05 6.81
CA ALA A 65 -4.97 -14.96 7.18
C ALA A 65 -6.11 -15.07 6.14
N ASN A 66 -6.07 -14.27 5.05
CA ASN A 66 -7.02 -14.35 3.92
C ASN A 66 -6.41 -15.09 2.74
#